data_AF-A0A4R6X2L5-F1
#
_entry.id   AF-A0A4R6X2L5-F1
#
_cell.length_a   1.000
_cell.length_b   1.000
_cell.length_c   1.000
_cell.angle_alpha   90.00
_cell.angle_beta   90.00
_cell.angle_gamma   90.00
#
_symmetry.space_group_name_H-M   'P 1'
#
loop_
_entity.id
_entity.type
_entity.pdbx_description
1 polymer ?
#
loop_
_entity_poly.entity_id
_entity_poly.type
_entity_poly.pdbx_seq_one_letter_code
_entity_poly.pdbx_strand_id
1 'polypeptide(L)'
;MQTFTVLQRNERIRAEQDNAIIAQLKLCGYNEVGCVEASSAEEACASQTAKLPEEPKPSYPGVKKIAWVGGVAAIGWFCYLAFGLLPMAFQG
;
A
#
# COMPACT_ATOMS: atom_id res chain seq x y z
N MET A 1 -31.73 5.53 -8.40
CA MET A 1 -30.64 4.95 -7.58
C MET A 1 -30.32 3.59 -8.17
N GLN A 2 -29.05 3.24 -8.34
CA GLN A 2 -28.62 1.97 -8.92
C GLN A 2 -27.96 1.13 -7.82
N THR A 3 -28.23 -0.17 -7.82
CA THR A 3 -27.64 -1.11 -6.86
C THR A 3 -26.33 -1.65 -7.43
N PHE A 4 -25.21 -1.36 -6.78
CA PHE A 4 -23.89 -1.86 -7.15
C PHE A 4 -23.47 -2.97 -6.20
N THR A 5 -22.91 -4.04 -6.75
CA THR A 5 -22.27 -5.10 -5.98
C THR A 5 -20.81 -4.74 -5.79
N VAL A 6 -20.41 -4.54 -4.54
CA VAL A 6 -19.03 -4.23 -4.17
C VAL A 6 -18.25 -5.53 -3.97
N LEU A 7 -17.16 -5.63 -4.71
CA LEU A 7 -16.26 -6.76 -4.81
C LEU A 7 -14.87 -6.33 -4.32
N GLN A 8 -14.23 -7.16 -3.49
CA GLN A 8 -12.90 -6.89 -2.94
C GLN A 8 -11.93 -8.04 -3.23
N ARG A 9 -10.70 -7.68 -3.62
CA ARG A 9 -9.56 -8.59 -3.73
C ARG A 9 -8.34 -7.92 -3.14
N ASN A 10 -7.88 -8.38 -1.98
CA ASN A 10 -6.81 -7.74 -1.20
C ASN A 10 -7.13 -6.24 -1.00
N GLU A 11 -6.19 -5.36 -1.38
CA GLU A 11 -6.31 -3.90 -1.32
C GLU A 11 -7.18 -3.27 -2.45
N ARG A 12 -7.70 -4.07 -3.40
CA ARG A 12 -8.51 -3.54 -4.51
C ARG A 12 -10.00 -3.74 -4.26
N ILE A 13 -10.74 -2.63 -4.30
CA ILE A 13 -12.20 -2.60 -4.21
C ILE A 13 -12.76 -2.14 -5.56
N ARG A 14 -13.78 -2.83 -6.06
CA ARG A 14 -14.53 -2.48 -7.27
C ARG A 14 -16.01 -2.61 -7.01
N ALA A 15 -16.81 -1.75 -7.62
CA ALA A 15 -18.26 -1.83 -7.59
C ALA A 15 -18.75 -2.05 -9.01
N GLU A 16 -19.57 -3.08 -9.22
CA GLU A 16 -20.09 -3.44 -10.53
C GLU A 16 -21.59 -3.71 -10.47
N GLN A 17 -22.30 -3.39 -11.54
CA GLN A 17 -23.74 -3.61 -11.66
C GLN A 17 -24.06 -4.85 -12.52
N ASP A 18 -23.19 -5.21 -13.46
CA ASP A 18 -23.43 -6.31 -14.40
C ASP A 18 -23.08 -7.67 -13.79
N ASN A 19 -24.07 -8.57 -13.74
CA ASN A 19 -23.93 -9.93 -13.23
C ASN A 19 -22.88 -10.75 -14.01
N ALA A 20 -22.71 -10.52 -15.32
CA ALA A 20 -21.70 -11.22 -16.10
C ALA A 20 -20.28 -10.83 -15.65
N ILE A 21 -20.06 -9.54 -15.39
CA ILE A 21 -18.78 -9.00 -14.92
C ILE A 21 -18.51 -9.44 -13.48
N ILE A 22 -19.54 -9.44 -12.61
CA ILE A 22 -19.44 -9.91 -11.23
C ILE A 22 -19.01 -11.39 -11.19
N ALA A 23 -19.63 -12.24 -12.01
CA ALA A 23 -19.27 -13.66 -12.11
C ALA A 23 -17.81 -13.85 -12.58
N GLN A 24 -17.36 -13.06 -13.55
CA GLN A 24 -15.97 -13.09 -14.01
C GLN A 24 -15.00 -12.62 -12.92
N LEU A 25 -15.33 -11.57 -12.18
CA LEU A 25 -14.51 -11.06 -11.09
C LEU A 25 -14.41 -12.07 -9.94
N LYS A 26 -15.48 -12.80 -9.63
CA LYS A 26 -15.45 -13.91 -8.67
C LYS A 26 -14.46 -15.00 -9.10
N LEU A 27 -14.46 -15.39 -10.37
CA LEU A 27 -13.48 -16.35 -10.92
C LEU A 27 -12.04 -15.82 -10.83
N CYS A 28 -11.85 -14.49 -10.91
CA CYS A 28 -10.57 -13.84 -10.72
C CYS A 28 -10.18 -13.62 -9.24
N GLY A 29 -10.92 -14.18 -8.29
CA GLY A 29 -10.62 -14.13 -6.86
C GLY A 29 -11.09 -12.87 -6.14
N TYR A 30 -12.08 -12.16 -6.69
CA TYR A 30 -12.80 -11.11 -5.95
C TYR A 30 -13.92 -11.73 -5.10
N ASN A 31 -14.02 -11.30 -3.85
CA ASN A 31 -15.08 -11.69 -2.94
C ASN A 31 -16.15 -10.60 -2.88
N GLU A 32 -17.42 -10.99 -2.79
CA GLU A 32 -18.52 -10.04 -2.58
C GLU A 32 -18.51 -9.55 -1.14
N VAL A 33 -18.50 -8.22 -0.98
CA VAL A 33 -18.51 -7.55 0.32
C VAL A 33 -19.92 -7.05 0.67
N GLY A 34 -20.72 -6.68 -0.35
CA GLY A 34 -22.12 -6.32 -0.17
C GLY A 34 -22.69 -5.55 -1.36
N CYS A 35 -23.98 -5.26 -1.29
CA CYS A 35 -24.69 -4.46 -2.29
C CYS A 35 -24.96 -3.07 -1.71
N VAL A 36 -24.60 -2.02 -2.45
CA VAL A 36 -24.80 -0.62 -2.04
C VAL A 36 -25.58 0.11 -3.12
N GLU A 37 -26.61 0.85 -2.71
CA GLU A 37 -27.27 1.79 -3.58
C GLU A 37 -26.46 3.09 -3.63
N ALA A 38 -25.94 3.42 -4.81
CA ALA A 38 -25.16 4.63 -5.03
C ALA A 38 -25.53 5.27 -6.37
N SER A 39 -25.08 6.51 -6.60
CA SER A 39 -25.27 7.18 -7.89
C SER A 39 -24.15 6.85 -8.88
N SER A 40 -22.99 6.40 -8.38
CA SER A 40 -21.87 5.91 -9.17
C SER A 40 -21.10 4.76 -8.49
N ALA A 41 -20.31 4.03 -9.28
CA ALA A 41 -19.47 2.94 -8.80
C ALA A 41 -18.39 3.43 -7.81
N GLU A 42 -17.87 4.64 -8.00
CA GLU A 42 -16.87 5.26 -7.13
C GLU A 42 -17.45 5.59 -5.75
N GLU A 43 -18.69 6.08 -5.69
CA GLU A 43 -19.41 6.34 -4.44
C GLU A 43 -19.71 5.04 -3.67
N ALA A 44 -20.08 3.97 -4.38
CA ALA A 44 -20.26 2.65 -3.78
C ALA A 44 -18.94 2.11 -3.21
N CYS A 45 -17.83 2.24 -3.94
CA CYS A 45 -16.50 1.87 -3.44
C CYS A 45 -16.11 2.69 -2.21
N ALA A 46 -16.27 4.01 -2.24
CA ALA A 46 -15.86 4.90 -1.15
C ALA A 46 -16.64 4.63 0.15
N SER A 47 -17.95 4.41 0.04
CA SER A 47 -18.82 4.11 1.19
C SER A 47 -18.52 2.75 1.83
N GLN A 48 -18.09 1.76 1.03
CA GLN A 48 -17.67 0.45 1.54
C GLN A 48 -16.24 0.47 2.08
N THR A 49 -15.32 1.20 1.43
CA THR A 49 -13.93 1.37 1.86
C THR A 49 -13.86 1.99 3.26
N ALA A 50 -14.73 2.96 3.57
CA ALA A 50 -14.81 3.56 4.90
C ALA A 50 -15.32 2.60 6.00
N LYS A 51 -15.98 1.50 5.62
CA LYS A 51 -16.54 0.49 6.55
C LYS A 51 -15.66 -0.74 6.69
N LEU A 52 -14.81 -1.02 5.71
CA LEU A 52 -13.88 -2.13 5.75
C LEU A 52 -12.76 -1.81 6.75
N PRO A 53 -12.44 -2.73 7.68
CA PRO A 53 -11.28 -2.55 8.52
C PRO A 53 -10.05 -2.46 7.60
N GLU A 54 -9.23 -1.42 7.77
CA GLU A 54 -7.93 -1.33 7.08
C GLU A 54 -7.23 -2.69 7.24
N GLU A 55 -6.98 -3.39 6.12
CA GLU A 55 -6.15 -4.58 6.19
C GLU A 55 -4.83 -4.18 6.87
N PRO A 56 -4.35 -4.95 7.85
CA PRO A 56 -3.14 -4.60 8.56
C PRO A 56 -2.00 -4.53 7.56
N LYS A 57 -1.59 -3.30 7.21
CA LYS A 57 -0.45 -3.05 6.33
C LYS A 57 0.70 -3.93 6.80
N PRO A 58 1.32 -4.75 5.92
CA PRO A 58 2.37 -5.66 6.33
C PRO A 58 3.51 -4.83 6.90
N SER A 59 3.57 -4.78 8.23
CA SER A 59 4.67 -4.18 8.96
C SER A 59 5.81 -5.18 8.82
N TYR A 60 6.86 -4.78 8.09
CA TYR A 60 8.10 -5.55 8.02
C TYR A 60 9.02 -5.00 9.12
N PRO A 61 8.93 -5.47 10.38
CA PRO A 61 9.66 -4.90 11.51
C PRO A 61 11.18 -4.94 11.32
N GLY A 62 11.68 -5.87 10.49
CA GLY A 62 13.09 -5.99 10.15
C GLY A 62 13.62 -4.88 9.25
N VAL A 63 12.84 -4.40 8.27
CA VAL A 63 13.31 -3.43 7.26
C VAL A 63 13.63 -2.09 7.90
N LYS A 64 12.84 -1.67 8.89
CA LYS A 64 13.08 -0.43 9.64
C LYS A 64 14.40 -0.47 10.42
N LYS A 65 14.75 -1.63 11.01
CA LYS A 65 16.03 -1.81 11.73
C LYS A 65 17.21 -1.80 10.77
N ILE A 66 17.09 -2.49 9.63
CA ILE A 66 18.14 -2.54 8.61
C ILE A 66 18.41 -1.15 8.02
N ALA A 67 17.35 -0.39 7.71
CA ALA A 67 17.47 0.98 7.23
C ALA A 67 18.17 1.90 8.25
N TRP A 68 17.89 1.71 9.55
CA TRP A 68 18.50 2.49 10.61
C TRP A 68 20.01 2.18 10.76
N VAL A 69 20.38 0.90 10.80
CA VAL A 69 21.78 0.47 10.90
C VAL A 69 22.57 0.89 9.65
N GLY A 70 22.00 0.70 8.46
CA GLY A 70 22.60 1.13 7.20
C GLY A 70 22.82 2.64 7.15
N GLY A 71 21.85 3.43 7.63
CA GLY A 71 21.97 4.89 7.71
C GLY A 71 23.11 5.34 8.64
N VAL A 72 23.22 4.75 9.83
CA VAL A 72 24.31 5.09 10.78
C VAL A 72 25.68 4.72 10.21
N ALA A 73 25.81 3.55 9.57
CA ALA A 73 27.05 3.12 8.94
C ALA A 73 27.47 4.06 7.80
N ALA A 74 26.52 4.50 6.96
CA ALA A 74 26.79 5.44 5.87
C ALA A 74 27.25 6.81 6.38
N ILE A 75 26.62 7.33 7.43
CA ILE A 75 27.03 8.61 8.06
C ILE A 75 28.42 8.47 8.67
N GLY A 76 28.69 7.39 9.41
CA GLY A 76 30.01 7.13 10.01
C GLY A 76 31.11 7.04 8.96
N TRP A 77 30.86 6.35 7.85
CA TRP A 77 31.78 6.28 6.72
C TRP A 77 32.03 7.66 6.09
N PHE A 78 30.96 8.43 5.87
CA PHE A 78 31.09 9.78 5.31
C PHE A 78 31.90 10.72 6.22
N CYS A 79 31.65 10.68 7.53
CA CYS A 79 32.43 11.44 8.51
C CYS A 79 33.91 11.04 8.51
N TYR A 80 34.21 9.74 8.39
CA TYR A 80 35.59 9.26 8.29
C TYR A 80 36.29 9.77 7.01
N LEU A 81 35.61 9.74 5.87
CA LEU A 81 36.17 10.29 4.62
C LEU A 81 36.41 11.80 4.72
N ALA A 82 35.42 12.55 5.24
CA ALA A 82 35.45 14.01 5.27
C ALA A 82 36.42 14.58 6.30
N PHE A 83 36.54 13.96 7.47
CA PHE A 83 37.36 14.49 8.58
C PHE A 83 38.62 13.67 8.86
N GLY A 84 38.69 12.42 8.40
CA GLY A 84 39.89 11.59 8.53
C GLY A 84 40.77 11.71 7.29
N LEU A 85 40.26 11.30 6.13
CA LEU A 85 41.06 11.21 4.90
C LEU A 85 41.26 12.55 4.21
N LEU A 86 40.24 13.41 4.15
CA LEU A 86 40.32 14.71 3.48
C LEU A 86 41.47 15.57 4.05
N PRO A 87 41.61 15.80 5.38
CA PRO A 87 42.72 16.60 5.90
C PRO A 87 44.09 15.92 5.74
N MET A 88 44.17 14.58 5.77
CA MET A 88 45.44 13.89 5.50
C MET A 88 45.93 14.10 4.06
N ALA A 89 45.02 14.25 3.10
CA ALA A 89 45.37 14.51 1.70
C ALA A 89 45.97 15.92 1.48
N PHE A 90 45.73 16.87 2.38
CA PHE A 90 46.24 18.25 2.31
C PHE A 90 47.36 18.54 3.32
N GLN A 91 47.83 17.53 4.06
CA GLN A 91 48.97 17.64 4.99
C GLN A 91 50.33 17.33 4.33
N GLY A 92 50.38 17.18 3.01
CA GLY A 92 51.60 16.96 2.20
C GLY A 92 52.09 18.21 1.51
#